data_AF-A0A850A608-F1
#
_entry.id   AF-A0A850A608-F1
#
_cell.length_a   1.000
_cell.length_b   1.000
_cell.length_c   1.000
_cell.angle_alpha   90.00
_cell.angle_beta   90.00
_cell.angle_gamma   90.00
#
_symmetry.space_group_name_H-M   'P 1'
#
loop_
_entity.id
_entity.type
_entity.pdbx_description
1 polymer ?
#
loop_
_entity_poly.entity_id
_entity_poly.type
_entity_poly.pdbx_seq_one_letter_code
_entity_poly.pdbx_strand_id
1 'polypeptide(L)'
;MIYITLPRFFLILLLWLALAACQPAPATPLPATPVPLPTATPLPPELAALLDRRESAIADIESIRSLYNREGYDPAELDRGLRSLVPTVQALDAALAAAGVQAPPYPLPPTPPLKMQATSYDLGLVSEDGVRLRATFYGPGQSDAPAVLLLHMWDGRRQDWAPFAAQLQAAGYGVLALDLRGHGESEGERDAAAMTQDAAVGVKLLRAREEIDGDRIFLIGASIGANVALTYAATDAGLRGVALLSPGEVYRGVSAPAALAGYGDRPLFIAASTEDTYAAASARDLAGDRSILLLLDGQGHGVQMLGKTNGLAEVLLAWLGDQ
;
A
#
# COMPACT_ATOMS: atom_id res chain seq x y z
N MET A 1 6.45 53.73 -15.87
CA MET A 1 5.69 52.57 -16.38
C MET A 1 4.75 52.16 -15.26
N ILE A 2 3.54 52.71 -15.27
CA ILE A 2 2.59 52.71 -14.14
C ILE A 2 1.37 51.93 -14.63
N TYR A 3 1.13 50.74 -14.08
CA TYR A 3 -0.08 49.96 -14.34
C TYR A 3 -1.17 50.42 -13.37
N ILE A 4 -2.16 51.12 -13.92
CA ILE A 4 -3.36 51.55 -13.21
C ILE A 4 -4.36 50.38 -13.18
N THR A 5 -4.77 50.03 -11.97
CA THR A 5 -5.91 49.17 -11.64
C THR A 5 -7.21 49.81 -12.13
N LEU A 6 -7.97 49.09 -12.96
CA LEU A 6 -9.38 49.44 -13.22
C LEU A 6 -10.29 48.71 -12.22
N PRO A 7 -11.09 49.42 -11.42
CA PRO A 7 -12.06 48.82 -10.50
C PRO A 7 -13.34 48.38 -11.23
N ARG A 8 -14.04 47.44 -10.58
CA ARG A 8 -15.28 46.69 -10.94
C ARG A 8 -16.50 47.49 -11.46
N PHE A 9 -16.38 48.77 -11.80
CA PHE A 9 -17.49 49.62 -12.25
C PHE A 9 -17.75 49.59 -13.78
N PHE A 10 -16.82 49.09 -14.59
CA PHE A 10 -17.00 49.01 -16.06
C PHE A 10 -17.80 47.79 -16.54
N LEU A 11 -18.01 46.78 -15.68
CA LEU A 11 -18.85 45.62 -16.01
C LEU A 11 -20.35 45.86 -15.74
N ILE A 12 -20.69 46.95 -15.01
CA ILE A 12 -22.07 47.29 -14.63
C ILE A 12 -22.74 48.17 -15.70
N LEU A 13 -21.97 48.89 -16.53
CA LEU A 13 -22.50 49.74 -17.60
C LEU A 13 -22.90 48.94 -18.87
N LEU A 14 -22.27 47.78 -19.10
CA LEU A 14 -22.67 46.83 -20.17
C LEU A 14 -23.91 45.99 -19.80
N LEU A 15 -24.26 45.93 -18.51
CA LEU A 15 -25.48 45.26 -18.03
C LEU A 15 -26.72 46.18 -18.07
N TRP A 16 -26.53 47.50 -18.21
CA TRP A 16 -27.62 48.48 -18.24
C TRP A 16 -28.13 48.80 -19.66
N LEU A 17 -27.30 48.61 -20.70
CA LEU A 17 -27.68 48.81 -22.11
C LEU A 17 -28.35 47.58 -22.77
N ALA A 18 -28.33 46.42 -22.12
CA ALA A 18 -29.08 45.24 -22.55
C ALA A 18 -30.48 45.12 -21.90
N LEU A 19 -30.81 46.00 -20.94
CA LEU A 19 -32.08 45.99 -20.19
C LEU A 19 -33.05 47.13 -20.59
N ALA A 20 -32.76 47.89 -21.64
CA ALA A 20 -33.58 49.04 -22.07
C ALA A 20 -34.28 48.86 -23.43
N ALA A 21 -34.36 47.64 -23.97
CA ALA A 21 -35.11 47.37 -25.20
C ALA A 21 -35.79 45.99 -25.17
N CYS A 22 -36.87 45.87 -24.41
CA CYS A 22 -37.93 44.90 -24.70
C CYS A 22 -39.19 45.28 -23.90
N GLN A 23 -40.17 45.86 -24.58
CA GLN A 23 -41.53 45.96 -24.05
C GLN A 23 -42.12 44.54 -23.93
N PRO A 24 -42.96 44.26 -22.93
CA PRO A 24 -43.62 42.96 -22.86
C PRO A 24 -44.57 42.81 -24.06
N ALA A 25 -44.31 41.79 -24.88
CA ALA A 25 -45.29 41.31 -25.86
C ALA A 25 -46.55 40.81 -25.12
N PRO A 26 -47.76 40.97 -25.69
CA PRO A 26 -48.98 40.47 -25.08
C PRO A 26 -48.89 38.95 -24.90
N ALA A 27 -49.27 38.48 -23.72
CA ALA A 27 -49.28 37.07 -23.37
C ALA A 27 -50.18 36.29 -24.34
N THR A 28 -49.57 35.46 -25.19
CA THR A 28 -50.27 34.35 -25.84
C THR A 28 -50.71 33.36 -24.76
N PRO A 29 -51.98 32.93 -24.73
CA PRO A 29 -52.44 31.95 -23.76
C PRO A 29 -51.67 30.64 -23.94
N LEU A 30 -51.13 30.11 -22.84
CA LEU A 30 -50.52 28.79 -22.80
C LEU A 30 -51.58 27.74 -23.21
N PRO A 31 -51.23 26.73 -24.02
CA PRO A 31 -52.14 25.64 -24.30
C PRO A 31 -52.54 24.94 -23.00
N ALA A 32 -53.84 24.80 -22.78
CA ALA A 32 -54.45 24.31 -21.53
C ALA A 32 -54.39 22.79 -21.35
N THR A 33 -53.39 22.11 -21.90
CA THR A 33 -53.22 20.67 -21.74
C THR A 33 -51.78 20.34 -21.36
N PRO A 34 -51.53 19.70 -20.21
CA PRO A 34 -50.19 19.23 -19.87
C PRO A 34 -49.78 18.18 -20.90
N VAL A 35 -48.63 18.39 -21.55
CA VAL A 35 -47.98 17.34 -22.33
C VAL A 35 -47.64 16.22 -21.36
N PRO A 36 -48.19 14.99 -21.51
CA PRO A 36 -47.82 13.90 -20.63
C PRO A 36 -46.33 13.61 -20.81
N LEU A 37 -45.58 13.61 -19.70
CA LEU A 37 -44.20 13.14 -19.69
C LEU A 37 -44.16 11.72 -20.25
N PRO A 38 -43.21 11.36 -21.12
CA PRO A 38 -43.07 9.98 -21.56
C PRO A 38 -42.91 9.10 -20.33
N THR A 39 -43.79 8.11 -20.19
CA THR A 39 -43.67 7.07 -19.16
C THR A 39 -42.34 6.36 -19.40
N ALA A 40 -41.42 6.46 -18.44
CA ALA A 40 -40.13 5.79 -18.50
C ALA A 40 -40.36 4.31 -18.83
N THR A 41 -39.72 3.82 -19.89
CA THR A 41 -39.77 2.40 -20.23
C THR A 41 -39.24 1.61 -19.03
N PRO A 42 -39.97 0.59 -18.53
CA PRO A 42 -39.52 -0.16 -17.37
C PRO A 42 -38.22 -0.89 -17.69
N LEU A 43 -37.31 -0.90 -16.70
CA LEU A 43 -36.04 -1.59 -16.79
C LEU A 43 -36.24 -3.10 -17.07
N PRO A 44 -35.35 -3.74 -17.84
CA PRO A 44 -35.35 -5.19 -17.97
C PRO A 44 -35.30 -5.88 -16.59
N PRO A 45 -36.00 -7.02 -16.38
CA PRO A 45 -36.09 -7.66 -15.06
C PRO A 45 -34.75 -8.00 -14.42
N GLU A 46 -33.76 -8.43 -15.22
CA GLU A 46 -32.42 -8.76 -14.74
C GLU A 46 -31.70 -7.55 -14.14
N LEU A 47 -31.94 -6.38 -14.72
CA LEU A 47 -31.31 -5.12 -14.35
C LEU A 47 -32.03 -4.46 -13.16
N ALA A 48 -33.35 -4.63 -13.08
CA ALA A 48 -34.13 -4.31 -11.88
C ALA A 48 -33.68 -5.13 -10.66
N ALA A 49 -33.39 -6.44 -10.85
CA ALA A 49 -32.90 -7.28 -9.76
C ALA A 49 -31.49 -6.87 -9.25
N LEU A 50 -30.61 -6.38 -10.13
CA LEU A 50 -29.31 -5.83 -9.72
C LEU A 50 -29.46 -4.53 -8.91
N LEU A 51 -30.38 -3.65 -9.32
CA LEU A 51 -30.73 -2.44 -8.56
C LEU A 51 -31.29 -2.80 -7.19
N ASP A 52 -32.23 -3.74 -7.10
CA ASP A 52 -32.81 -4.15 -5.80
C ASP A 52 -31.75 -4.73 -4.85
N ARG A 53 -30.82 -5.54 -5.37
CA ARG A 53 -29.70 -6.08 -4.58
C ARG A 53 -28.76 -4.99 -4.09
N ARG A 54 -28.53 -3.96 -4.92
CA ARG A 54 -27.72 -2.80 -4.55
C ARG A 54 -28.38 -2.00 -3.43
N GLU A 55 -29.68 -1.71 -3.56
CA GLU A 55 -30.44 -0.96 -2.55
C GLU A 55 -30.53 -1.74 -1.23
N SER A 56 -30.67 -3.07 -1.27
CA SER A 56 -30.61 -3.92 -0.09
C SER A 56 -29.24 -3.83 0.62
N ALA A 57 -28.14 -3.91 -0.13
CA ALA A 57 -26.80 -3.82 0.45
C ALA A 57 -26.50 -2.43 1.04
N ILE A 58 -27.02 -1.37 0.41
CA ILE A 58 -26.97 0.00 0.96
C ILE A 58 -27.77 0.11 2.26
N ALA A 59 -28.99 -0.44 2.30
CA ALA A 59 -29.81 -0.46 3.51
C ALA A 59 -29.12 -1.21 4.67
N ASP A 60 -28.44 -2.32 4.36
CA ASP A 60 -27.64 -3.05 5.35
C ASP A 60 -26.46 -2.22 5.87
N ILE A 61 -25.75 -1.49 5.00
CA ILE A 61 -24.69 -0.55 5.39
C ILE A 61 -25.24 0.54 6.33
N GLU A 62 -26.43 1.08 6.05
CA GLU A 62 -27.07 2.09 6.90
C GLU A 62 -27.50 1.54 8.25
N SER A 63 -28.03 0.31 8.27
CA SER A 63 -28.36 -0.42 9.50
C SER A 63 -27.12 -0.60 10.37
N ILE A 64 -26.03 -1.09 9.80
CA ILE A 64 -24.73 -1.25 10.46
C ILE A 64 -24.19 0.10 10.98
N ARG A 65 -24.28 1.16 10.18
CA ARG A 65 -23.85 2.51 10.60
C ARG A 65 -24.69 3.06 11.76
N SER A 66 -25.99 2.73 11.81
CA SER A 66 -26.86 3.12 12.92
C SER A 66 -26.49 2.41 14.23
N LEU A 67 -26.01 1.16 14.13
CA LEU A 67 -25.53 0.39 15.27
C LEU A 67 -24.22 0.96 15.83
N TYR A 68 -23.38 1.56 14.99
CA TYR A 68 -22.11 2.17 15.40
C TYR A 68 -22.26 3.26 16.46
N ASN A 69 -23.42 3.93 16.45
CA ASN A 69 -23.72 5.04 17.35
C ASN A 69 -24.38 4.59 18.67
N ARG A 70 -24.52 3.28 18.94
CA ARG A 70 -25.13 2.76 20.17
C ARG A 70 -24.05 2.23 21.13
N GLU A 71 -24.21 2.52 22.42
CA GLU A 71 -23.34 1.93 23.46
C GLU A 71 -23.53 0.41 23.57
N GLY A 72 -22.43 -0.33 23.65
CA GLY A 72 -22.42 -1.77 23.96
C GLY A 72 -22.33 -2.72 22.76
N TYR A 73 -22.10 -2.25 21.54
CA TYR A 73 -21.92 -3.09 20.35
C TYR A 73 -20.43 -3.40 20.07
N ASP A 74 -20.13 -4.57 19.49
CA ASP A 74 -18.75 -4.98 19.16
C ASP A 74 -18.26 -4.28 17.86
N PRO A 75 -17.22 -3.42 17.93
CA PRO A 75 -16.65 -2.79 16.74
C PRO A 75 -16.18 -3.78 15.68
N ALA A 76 -15.75 -4.99 16.07
CA ALA A 76 -15.25 -6.00 15.14
C ALA A 76 -16.34 -6.64 14.28
N GLU A 77 -17.55 -6.83 14.82
CA GLU A 77 -18.71 -7.31 14.05
C GLU A 77 -19.18 -6.26 13.03
N LEU A 78 -19.11 -4.99 13.44
CA LEU A 78 -19.51 -3.85 12.63
C LEU A 78 -18.59 -3.64 11.43
N ASP A 79 -17.28 -3.72 11.67
CA ASP A 79 -16.25 -3.71 10.63
C ASP A 79 -16.38 -4.87 9.64
N ARG A 80 -16.71 -6.07 10.13
CA ARG A 80 -16.92 -7.27 9.28
C ARG A 80 -18.10 -7.08 8.33
N GLY A 81 -19.19 -6.47 8.83
CA GLY A 81 -20.36 -6.15 8.01
C GLY A 81 -20.03 -5.16 6.88
N LEU A 82 -19.32 -4.06 7.19
CA LEU A 82 -18.92 -3.07 6.19
C LEU A 82 -17.96 -3.66 5.14
N ARG A 83 -16.99 -4.50 5.53
CA ARG A 83 -16.06 -5.17 4.62
C ARG A 83 -16.75 -6.11 3.61
N SER A 84 -17.86 -6.74 4.00
CA SER A 84 -18.64 -7.61 3.12
C SER A 84 -19.48 -6.81 2.12
N LEU A 85 -20.09 -5.71 2.58
CA LEU A 85 -21.11 -4.99 1.83
C LEU A 85 -20.55 -3.90 0.90
N VAL A 86 -19.48 -3.20 1.29
CA VAL A 86 -18.90 -2.11 0.47
C VAL A 86 -18.41 -2.62 -0.90
N PRO A 87 -17.61 -3.71 -1.01
CA PRO A 87 -17.22 -4.26 -2.31
C PRO A 87 -18.42 -4.77 -3.12
N THR A 88 -19.45 -5.27 -2.44
CA THR A 88 -20.69 -5.73 -3.09
C THR A 88 -21.43 -4.57 -3.77
N VAL A 89 -21.55 -3.41 -3.12
CA VAL A 89 -22.17 -2.22 -3.74
C VAL A 89 -21.33 -1.71 -4.91
N GLN A 90 -20.00 -1.68 -4.77
CA GLN A 90 -19.09 -1.27 -5.85
C GLN A 90 -19.22 -2.18 -7.09
N ALA A 91 -19.29 -3.51 -6.89
CA ALA A 91 -19.46 -4.46 -7.97
C ALA A 91 -20.83 -4.32 -8.68
N LEU A 92 -21.89 -4.05 -7.91
CA LEU A 92 -23.22 -3.81 -8.45
C LEU A 92 -23.29 -2.48 -9.21
N ASP A 93 -22.67 -1.41 -8.69
CA ASP A 93 -22.54 -0.12 -9.39
C ASP A 93 -21.82 -0.27 -10.73
N ALA A 94 -20.71 -1.02 -10.77
CA ALA A 94 -19.97 -1.29 -12.00
C ALA A 94 -20.82 -2.09 -13.01
N ALA A 95 -21.56 -3.10 -12.56
CA ALA A 95 -22.43 -3.90 -13.41
C ALA A 95 -23.59 -3.07 -14.00
N LEU A 96 -24.20 -2.20 -13.20
CA LEU A 96 -25.27 -1.29 -13.63
C LEU A 96 -24.75 -0.26 -14.64
N ALA A 97 -23.58 0.33 -14.38
CA ALA A 97 -22.94 1.28 -15.28
C ALA A 97 -22.57 0.64 -16.63
N ALA A 98 -22.04 -0.59 -16.63
CA ALA A 98 -21.76 -1.35 -17.85
C ALA A 98 -23.03 -1.63 -18.68
N ALA A 99 -24.19 -1.72 -18.03
CA ALA A 99 -25.49 -1.89 -18.67
C ALA A 99 -26.18 -0.55 -19.06
N GLY A 100 -25.50 0.59 -18.89
CA GLY A 100 -26.06 1.91 -19.20
C GLY A 100 -27.10 2.42 -18.20
N VAL A 101 -27.17 1.82 -17.00
CA VAL A 101 -28.06 2.26 -15.93
C VAL A 101 -27.33 3.20 -15.01
N GLN A 102 -27.80 4.43 -14.97
CA GLN A 102 -27.32 5.43 -14.02
C GLN A 102 -28.06 5.23 -12.68
N ALA A 103 -27.38 4.66 -11.69
CA ALA A 103 -27.86 4.65 -10.31
C ALA A 103 -27.44 5.95 -9.58
N PRO A 104 -28.20 6.42 -8.57
CA PRO A 104 -27.78 7.54 -7.75
C PRO A 104 -26.47 7.20 -7.02
N PRO A 105 -25.46 8.08 -7.01
CA PRO A 105 -24.22 7.83 -6.28
C PRO A 105 -24.52 7.72 -4.78
N TYR A 106 -24.10 6.61 -4.17
CA TYR A 106 -24.18 6.42 -2.72
C TYR A 106 -22.80 6.64 -2.10
N PRO A 107 -22.64 7.57 -1.14
CA PRO A 107 -21.36 7.80 -0.48
C PRO A 107 -21.07 6.63 0.47
N LEU A 108 -20.36 5.62 -0.03
CA LEU A 108 -19.92 4.48 0.77
C LEU A 108 -19.03 4.96 1.93
N PRO A 109 -19.28 4.51 3.17
CA PRO A 109 -18.38 4.82 4.27
C PRO A 109 -17.00 4.23 3.96
N PRO A 110 -15.90 4.93 4.32
CA PRO A 110 -14.59 4.31 4.27
C PRO A 110 -14.61 3.08 5.16
N THR A 111 -14.08 1.97 4.67
CA THR A 111 -13.94 0.76 5.48
C THR A 111 -12.97 1.07 6.63
N PRO A 112 -13.38 1.01 7.90
CA PRO A 112 -12.49 1.32 9.01
C PRO A 112 -11.34 0.30 9.05
N PRO A 113 -10.11 0.66 9.43
CA PRO A 113 -9.08 -0.34 9.68
C PRO A 113 -9.43 -1.16 10.94
N LEU A 114 -9.45 -2.49 10.82
CA LEU A 114 -9.74 -3.45 11.89
C LEU A 114 -8.65 -3.30 12.94
N LYS A 115 -8.91 -2.77 14.13
CA LYS A 115 -7.91 -2.79 15.22
C LYS A 115 -7.75 -4.22 15.72
N MET A 116 -6.69 -4.90 15.30
CA MET A 116 -6.32 -6.24 15.74
C MET A 116 -5.37 -6.14 16.94
N GLN A 117 -5.32 -7.18 17.78
CA GLN A 117 -4.22 -7.27 18.75
C GLN A 117 -2.92 -7.56 18.00
N ALA A 118 -1.92 -6.72 18.20
CA ALA A 118 -0.57 -6.97 17.72
C ALA A 118 -0.07 -8.28 18.35
N THR A 119 0.17 -9.29 17.52
CA THR A 119 0.69 -10.60 17.93
C THR A 119 1.97 -10.89 17.16
N SER A 120 2.88 -11.65 17.76
CA SER A 120 4.02 -12.21 17.04
C SER A 120 4.10 -13.71 17.29
N TYR A 121 4.40 -14.48 16.25
CA TYR A 121 4.53 -15.92 16.35
C TYR A 121 5.41 -16.46 15.22
N ASP A 122 6.01 -17.61 15.49
CA ASP A 122 6.79 -18.34 14.51
C ASP A 122 5.90 -19.20 13.62
N LEU A 123 6.29 -19.35 12.36
CA LEU A 123 5.61 -20.17 11.37
C LEU A 123 6.62 -20.84 10.42
N GLY A 124 6.14 -21.88 9.75
CA GLY A 124 6.85 -22.55 8.66
C GLY A 124 6.35 -22.09 7.29
N LEU A 125 7.25 -22.06 6.32
CA LEU A 125 6.96 -21.83 4.90
C LEU A 125 7.60 -22.93 4.08
N VAL A 126 7.12 -23.13 2.86
CA VAL A 126 7.73 -24.06 1.89
C VAL A 126 7.96 -23.28 0.61
N SER A 127 9.23 -23.13 0.21
CA SER A 127 9.60 -22.51 -1.06
C SER A 127 9.11 -23.37 -2.24
N GLU A 128 9.11 -22.81 -3.45
CA GLU A 128 8.63 -23.53 -4.64
C GLU A 128 9.45 -24.79 -4.95
N ASP A 129 10.74 -24.78 -4.62
CA ASP A 129 11.64 -25.93 -4.73
C ASP A 129 11.57 -26.90 -3.53
N GLY A 130 10.62 -26.70 -2.61
CA GLY A 130 10.30 -27.65 -1.53
C GLY A 130 11.15 -27.50 -0.26
N VAL A 131 11.98 -26.45 -0.15
CA VAL A 131 12.75 -26.18 1.07
C VAL A 131 11.81 -25.68 2.16
N ARG A 132 11.90 -26.29 3.35
CA ARG A 132 11.15 -25.84 4.53
C ARG A 132 11.88 -24.69 5.20
N LEU A 133 11.23 -23.53 5.23
CA LEU A 133 11.76 -22.31 5.80
C LEU A 133 11.06 -21.98 7.12
N ARG A 134 11.70 -21.15 7.95
CA ARG A 134 11.18 -20.63 9.20
C ARG A 134 11.11 -19.12 9.18
N ALA A 135 10.02 -18.59 9.72
CA ALA A 135 9.81 -17.15 9.81
C ALA A 135 9.13 -16.78 11.13
N THR A 136 9.30 -15.52 11.53
CA THR A 136 8.51 -14.88 12.59
C THR A 136 7.64 -13.82 11.93
N PHE A 137 6.32 -13.93 12.11
CA PHE A 137 5.38 -12.91 11.67
C PHE A 137 5.00 -12.01 12.85
N TYR A 138 5.04 -10.71 12.63
CA TYR A 138 4.59 -9.67 13.54
C TYR A 138 3.36 -9.02 12.92
N GLY A 139 2.19 -9.32 13.47
CA GLY A 139 0.92 -8.80 12.97
C GLY A 139 0.81 -7.29 13.24
N PRO A 140 0.38 -6.48 12.25
CA PRO A 140 0.35 -5.02 12.33
C PRO A 140 -0.59 -4.45 13.41
N GLY A 141 -1.47 -5.27 13.99
CA GLY A 141 -2.52 -4.79 14.88
C GLY A 141 -3.58 -3.92 14.19
N GLN A 142 -3.56 -3.87 12.85
CA GLN A 142 -4.54 -3.19 12.03
C GLN A 142 -4.77 -3.91 10.69
N SER A 143 -5.93 -3.78 10.04
CA SER A 143 -6.09 -4.23 8.64
C SER A 143 -5.58 -3.20 7.64
N ASP A 144 -5.45 -3.62 6.37
CA ASP A 144 -4.98 -2.76 5.27
C ASP A 144 -3.63 -2.11 5.63
N ALA A 145 -2.77 -2.90 6.26
CA ALA A 145 -1.48 -2.46 6.74
C ALA A 145 -0.41 -2.62 5.64
N PRO A 146 0.52 -1.66 5.48
CA PRO A 146 1.72 -1.92 4.72
C PRO A 146 2.52 -3.05 5.37
N ALA A 147 3.33 -3.77 4.59
CA ALA A 147 4.13 -4.87 5.10
C ALA A 147 5.60 -4.79 4.73
N VAL A 148 6.45 -5.43 5.54
CA VAL A 148 7.88 -5.50 5.34
C VAL A 148 8.37 -6.94 5.45
N LEU A 149 9.07 -7.40 4.42
CA LEU A 149 9.87 -8.63 4.46
C LEU A 149 11.31 -8.30 4.86
N LEU A 150 11.80 -8.93 5.93
CA LEU A 150 13.15 -8.74 6.46
C LEU A 150 14.03 -9.96 6.13
N LEU A 151 15.16 -9.72 5.44
CA LEU A 151 16.11 -10.74 5.00
C LEU A 151 17.47 -10.55 5.66
N HIS A 152 17.88 -11.50 6.50
CA HIS A 152 19.11 -11.40 7.28
C HIS A 152 20.40 -11.54 6.44
N MET A 153 21.52 -11.14 7.04
CA MET A 153 22.87 -11.29 6.47
C MET A 153 23.37 -12.75 6.50
N TRP A 154 24.46 -13.05 5.80
CA TRP A 154 25.05 -14.38 5.83
C TRP A 154 25.41 -14.79 7.27
N ASP A 155 25.20 -16.06 7.63
CA ASP A 155 25.32 -16.57 9.02
C ASP A 155 24.37 -15.93 10.05
N GLY A 156 23.46 -15.06 9.61
CA GLY A 156 22.40 -14.48 10.44
C GLY A 156 21.17 -15.37 10.58
N ARG A 157 20.14 -14.81 11.22
CA ARG A 157 18.83 -15.42 11.46
C ARG A 157 17.74 -14.38 11.66
N ARG A 158 16.47 -14.78 11.55
CA ARG A 158 15.28 -13.94 11.70
C ARG A 158 15.23 -13.17 13.02
N GLN A 159 15.75 -13.74 14.12
CA GLN A 159 15.74 -13.10 15.43
C GLN A 159 16.66 -11.87 15.51
N ASP A 160 17.66 -11.75 14.62
CA ASP A 160 18.54 -10.57 14.59
C ASP A 160 17.73 -9.31 14.26
N TRP A 161 16.62 -9.46 13.55
CA TRP A 161 15.69 -8.38 13.23
C TRP A 161 14.69 -8.04 14.33
N ALA A 162 14.56 -8.84 15.39
CA ALA A 162 13.46 -8.71 16.36
C ALA A 162 13.31 -7.30 16.97
N PRO A 163 14.39 -6.57 17.33
CA PRO A 163 14.26 -5.20 17.82
C PRO A 163 13.65 -4.23 16.80
N PHE A 164 14.01 -4.36 15.52
CA PHE A 164 13.50 -3.50 14.46
C PHE A 164 12.11 -3.93 13.98
N ALA A 165 11.84 -5.23 13.92
CA ALA A 165 10.52 -5.77 13.63
C ALA A 165 9.48 -5.29 14.66
N ALA A 166 9.84 -5.21 15.94
CA ALA A 166 8.97 -4.64 16.97
C ALA A 166 8.67 -3.14 16.75
N GLN A 167 9.66 -2.36 16.26
CA GLN A 167 9.44 -0.94 15.94
C GLN A 167 8.52 -0.78 14.72
N LEU A 168 8.73 -1.59 13.68
CA LEU A 168 7.86 -1.64 12.51
C LEU A 168 6.43 -2.03 12.88
N GLN A 169 6.26 -3.07 13.71
CA GLN A 169 4.95 -3.48 14.21
C GLN A 169 4.27 -2.36 15.01
N ALA A 170 5.01 -1.68 15.89
CA ALA A 170 4.50 -0.53 16.64
C ALA A 170 4.11 0.64 15.74
N ALA A 171 4.74 0.75 14.56
CA ALA A 171 4.40 1.73 13.51
C ALA A 171 3.25 1.26 12.58
N GLY A 172 2.63 0.11 12.85
CA GLY A 172 1.47 -0.39 12.10
C GLY A 172 1.81 -1.20 10.85
N TYR A 173 3.06 -1.66 10.70
CA TYR A 173 3.47 -2.55 9.60
C TYR A 173 3.28 -4.03 9.97
N GLY A 174 2.85 -4.83 8.99
CA GLY A 174 2.97 -6.28 9.09
C GLY A 174 4.40 -6.69 8.76
N VAL A 175 5.07 -7.46 9.62
CA VAL A 175 6.48 -7.78 9.42
C VAL A 175 6.68 -9.28 9.31
N LEU A 176 7.42 -9.72 8.32
CA LEU A 176 7.89 -11.11 8.22
C LEU A 176 9.41 -11.12 8.26
N ALA A 177 9.98 -11.65 9.34
CA ALA A 177 11.42 -11.92 9.41
C ALA A 177 11.67 -13.39 9.04
N LEU A 178 12.46 -13.63 7.99
CA LEU A 178 12.66 -14.94 7.39
C LEU A 178 14.06 -15.47 7.67
N ASP A 179 14.18 -16.72 8.11
CA ASP A 179 15.42 -17.48 8.02
C ASP A 179 15.61 -17.93 6.57
N LEU A 180 16.62 -17.42 5.89
CA LEU A 180 17.00 -17.88 4.55
C LEU A 180 17.43 -19.36 4.61
N ARG A 181 17.31 -20.08 3.49
CA ARG A 181 17.70 -21.50 3.40
C ARG A 181 19.10 -21.77 3.98
N GLY A 182 19.22 -22.88 4.72
CA GLY A 182 20.45 -23.29 5.41
C GLY A 182 20.88 -22.38 6.57
N HIS A 183 20.02 -21.48 7.05
CA HIS A 183 20.28 -20.58 8.18
C HIS A 183 19.20 -20.69 9.24
N GLY A 184 19.52 -20.27 10.47
CA GLY A 184 18.60 -20.31 11.60
C GLY A 184 17.97 -21.69 11.79
N GLU A 185 16.64 -21.74 11.71
CA GLU A 185 15.87 -22.98 11.79
C GLU A 185 15.29 -23.43 10.43
N SER A 186 15.67 -22.77 9.34
CA SER A 186 15.36 -23.19 7.97
C SER A 186 16.23 -24.36 7.54
N GLU A 187 15.65 -25.25 6.75
CA GLU A 187 16.36 -26.39 6.16
C GLU A 187 17.11 -26.01 4.87
N GLY A 188 17.65 -27.01 4.18
CA GLY A 188 18.32 -26.87 2.90
C GLY A 188 19.78 -26.46 3.01
N GLU A 189 20.43 -26.41 1.85
CA GLU A 189 21.81 -25.95 1.73
C GLU A 189 21.86 -24.41 1.65
N ARG A 190 22.98 -23.84 2.05
CA ARG A 190 23.23 -22.40 1.96
C ARG A 190 23.56 -21.97 0.52
N ASP A 191 22.59 -22.15 -0.36
CA ASP A 191 22.68 -21.74 -1.76
C ASP A 191 22.19 -20.31 -1.94
N ALA A 192 23.13 -19.38 -2.05
CA ALA A 192 22.85 -17.96 -2.26
C ALA A 192 22.04 -17.67 -3.53
N ALA A 193 22.24 -18.44 -4.60
CA ALA A 193 21.55 -18.21 -5.87
C ALA A 193 20.05 -18.52 -5.79
N ALA A 194 19.67 -19.43 -4.88
CA ALA A 194 18.29 -19.86 -4.70
C ALA A 194 17.54 -19.10 -3.59
N MET A 195 18.22 -18.26 -2.80
CA MET A 195 17.60 -17.45 -1.74
C MET A 195 16.53 -16.46 -2.23
N THR A 196 16.52 -16.12 -3.52
CA THR A 196 15.44 -15.31 -4.12
C THR A 196 14.10 -16.04 -4.11
N GLN A 197 14.09 -17.38 -4.16
CA GLN A 197 12.87 -18.18 -4.01
C GLN A 197 12.33 -18.13 -2.57
N ASP A 198 13.22 -17.95 -1.58
CA ASP A 198 12.85 -17.76 -0.18
C ASP A 198 12.14 -16.40 0.00
N ALA A 199 12.68 -15.36 -0.63
CA ALA A 199 12.02 -14.05 -0.66
C ALA A 199 10.65 -14.11 -1.34
N ALA A 200 10.54 -14.86 -2.45
CA ALA A 200 9.29 -15.03 -3.19
C ALA A 200 8.17 -15.62 -2.32
N VAL A 201 8.45 -16.70 -1.57
CA VAL A 201 7.44 -17.29 -0.68
C VAL A 201 7.09 -16.37 0.49
N GLY A 202 8.06 -15.58 0.99
CA GLY A 202 7.80 -14.56 2.01
C GLY A 202 6.84 -13.47 1.53
N VAL A 203 7.07 -12.92 0.33
CA VAL A 203 6.17 -11.91 -0.27
C VAL A 203 4.81 -12.51 -0.59
N LYS A 204 4.76 -13.74 -1.13
CA LYS A 204 3.51 -14.45 -1.39
C LYS A 204 2.67 -14.63 -0.12
N LEU A 205 3.31 -15.00 1.00
CA LEU A 205 2.62 -15.07 2.29
C LEU A 205 2.05 -13.71 2.68
N LEU A 206 2.85 -12.65 2.64
CA LEU A 206 2.40 -11.30 3.01
C LEU A 206 1.20 -10.85 2.17
N ARG A 207 1.22 -11.07 0.85
CA ARG A 207 0.08 -10.75 -0.04
C ARG A 207 -1.18 -11.58 0.24
N ALA A 208 -1.03 -12.77 0.81
CA ALA A 208 -2.15 -13.66 1.10
C ALA A 208 -2.82 -13.36 2.47
N ARG A 209 -2.25 -12.44 3.26
CA ARG A 209 -2.79 -12.06 4.57
C ARG A 209 -3.89 -11.02 4.41
N GLU A 210 -5.05 -11.27 5.00
CA GLU A 210 -6.20 -10.36 4.92
C GLU A 210 -5.92 -9.01 5.59
N GLU A 211 -5.04 -8.98 6.59
CA GLU A 211 -4.66 -7.77 7.30
C GLU A 211 -3.64 -6.89 6.55
N ILE A 212 -3.06 -7.38 5.45
CA ILE A 212 -2.00 -6.70 4.70
C ILE A 212 -2.53 -6.13 3.39
N ASP A 213 -2.15 -4.89 3.11
CA ASP A 213 -2.26 -4.31 1.77
C ASP A 213 -1.17 -4.91 0.86
N GLY A 214 -1.60 -5.76 -0.07
CA GLY A 214 -0.72 -6.47 -1.00
C GLY A 214 0.07 -5.57 -1.95
N ASP A 215 -0.34 -4.31 -2.12
CA ASP A 215 0.30 -3.32 -2.97
C ASP A 215 1.29 -2.40 -2.21
N ARG A 216 1.28 -2.46 -0.86
CA ARG A 216 2.21 -1.71 0.01
C ARG A 216 3.19 -2.62 0.74
N ILE A 217 3.91 -3.44 -0.04
CA ILE A 217 4.95 -4.35 0.48
C ILE A 217 6.34 -3.81 0.17
N PHE A 218 7.19 -3.79 1.20
CA PHE A 218 8.59 -3.40 1.14
C PHE A 218 9.50 -4.57 1.48
N LEU A 219 10.72 -4.55 0.94
CA LEU A 219 11.78 -5.49 1.33
C LEU A 219 12.91 -4.73 2.00
N ILE A 220 13.44 -5.28 3.09
CA ILE A 220 14.64 -4.77 3.74
C ILE A 220 15.60 -5.93 3.92
N GLY A 221 16.80 -5.77 3.38
CA GLY A 221 17.81 -6.80 3.44
C GLY A 221 19.12 -6.28 4.02
N ALA A 222 19.86 -7.16 4.69
CA ALA A 222 21.20 -6.87 5.20
C ALA A 222 22.26 -7.72 4.49
N SER A 223 23.38 -7.12 4.06
CA SER A 223 24.49 -7.84 3.41
C SER A 223 24.02 -8.63 2.18
N ILE A 224 24.28 -9.94 2.12
CA ILE A 224 23.70 -10.81 1.09
C ILE A 224 22.16 -10.74 1.02
N GLY A 225 21.47 -10.56 2.15
CA GLY A 225 20.03 -10.36 2.20
C GLY A 225 19.60 -9.08 1.48
N ALA A 226 20.44 -8.03 1.46
CA ALA A 226 20.21 -6.82 0.68
C ALA A 226 20.25 -7.12 -0.82
N ASN A 227 21.27 -7.87 -1.27
CA ASN A 227 21.39 -8.28 -2.66
C ASN A 227 20.23 -9.19 -3.08
N VAL A 228 19.83 -10.14 -2.24
CA VAL A 228 18.66 -11.01 -2.47
C VAL A 228 17.38 -10.19 -2.56
N ALA A 229 17.18 -9.22 -1.65
CA ALA A 229 16.02 -8.34 -1.66
C ALA A 229 15.90 -7.56 -2.98
N LEU A 230 16.99 -6.92 -3.43
CA LEU A 230 17.00 -6.18 -4.69
C LEU A 230 16.79 -7.12 -5.89
N THR A 231 17.42 -8.30 -5.88
CA THR A 231 17.31 -9.28 -6.97
C THR A 231 15.89 -9.79 -7.12
N TYR A 232 15.22 -10.16 -6.02
CA TYR A 232 13.81 -10.54 -6.08
C TYR A 232 12.95 -9.35 -6.52
N ALA A 233 13.18 -8.16 -5.96
CA ALA A 233 12.36 -7.01 -6.28
C ALA A 233 12.46 -6.56 -7.74
N ALA A 234 13.58 -6.80 -8.41
CA ALA A 234 13.73 -6.59 -9.86
C ALA A 234 12.77 -7.45 -10.70
N THR A 235 12.24 -8.55 -10.14
CA THR A 235 11.29 -9.45 -10.83
C THR A 235 9.83 -9.19 -10.45
N ASP A 236 9.58 -8.38 -9.42
CA ASP A 236 8.26 -8.13 -8.86
C ASP A 236 7.99 -6.63 -8.79
N ALA A 237 7.36 -6.08 -9.85
CA ALA A 237 7.05 -4.66 -9.96
C ALA A 237 5.99 -4.17 -8.94
N GLY A 238 5.27 -5.08 -8.28
CA GLY A 238 4.25 -4.75 -7.28
C GLY A 238 4.80 -4.42 -5.90
N LEU A 239 6.12 -4.51 -5.68
CA LEU A 239 6.75 -4.05 -4.44
C LEU A 239 6.90 -2.53 -4.43
N ARG A 240 6.58 -1.91 -3.28
CA ARG A 240 6.56 -0.45 -3.11
C ARG A 240 7.94 0.16 -2.99
N GLY A 241 8.90 -0.55 -2.37
CA GLY A 241 10.25 -0.04 -2.13
C GLY A 241 11.20 -1.11 -1.59
N VAL A 242 12.51 -0.85 -1.69
CA VAL A 242 13.55 -1.71 -1.13
C VAL A 242 14.54 -0.89 -0.32
N ALA A 243 14.91 -1.39 0.86
CA ALA A 243 16.02 -0.85 1.65
C ALA A 243 17.18 -1.84 1.77
N LEU A 244 18.39 -1.34 1.53
CA LEU A 244 19.62 -2.12 1.48
C LEU A 244 20.54 -1.70 2.63
N LEU A 245 20.78 -2.59 3.59
CA LEU A 245 21.72 -2.37 4.68
C LEU A 245 23.03 -3.10 4.37
N SER A 246 24.10 -2.34 4.17
CA SER A 246 25.41 -2.83 3.75
C SER A 246 25.36 -3.74 2.50
N PRO A 247 24.80 -3.28 1.36
CA PRO A 247 24.82 -4.07 0.13
C PRO A 247 26.25 -4.23 -0.41
N GLY A 248 26.44 -5.23 -1.25
CA GLY A 248 27.68 -5.46 -1.98
C GLY A 248 27.42 -5.49 -3.48
N GLU A 249 28.41 -5.17 -4.31
CA GLU A 249 28.26 -5.39 -5.76
C GLU A 249 27.91 -6.86 -6.04
N VAL A 250 28.65 -7.80 -5.44
CA VAL A 250 28.41 -9.22 -5.56
C VAL A 250 28.69 -9.91 -4.23
N TYR A 251 27.65 -10.45 -3.60
CA TYR A 251 27.80 -11.34 -2.45
C TYR A 251 27.47 -12.78 -2.85
N ARG A 252 28.47 -13.66 -2.80
CA ARG A 252 28.32 -15.10 -3.07
C ARG A 252 27.60 -15.39 -4.39
N GLY A 253 27.87 -14.60 -5.42
CA GLY A 253 27.27 -14.74 -6.75
C GLY A 253 25.95 -13.98 -6.95
N VAL A 254 25.37 -13.38 -5.91
CA VAL A 254 24.16 -12.54 -6.03
C VAL A 254 24.58 -11.11 -6.35
N SER A 255 24.35 -10.68 -7.59
CA SER A 255 24.77 -9.35 -8.10
C SER A 255 23.68 -8.30 -7.91
N ALA A 256 23.96 -7.27 -7.09
CA ALA A 256 23.06 -6.14 -6.91
C ALA A 256 23.00 -5.21 -8.14
N PRO A 257 24.12 -4.86 -8.81
CA PRO A 257 24.08 -4.02 -10.01
C PRO A 257 23.26 -4.65 -11.16
N ALA A 258 23.34 -5.97 -11.33
CA ALA A 258 22.53 -6.67 -12.34
C ALA A 258 21.02 -6.55 -12.06
N ALA A 259 20.63 -6.61 -10.78
CA ALA A 259 19.25 -6.46 -10.36
C ALA A 259 18.74 -5.01 -10.45
N LEU A 260 19.60 -4.03 -10.18
CA LEU A 260 19.23 -2.61 -10.17
C LEU A 260 18.60 -2.14 -11.49
N ALA A 261 19.10 -2.65 -12.62
CA ALA A 261 18.54 -2.33 -13.94
C ALA A 261 17.08 -2.79 -14.11
N GLY A 262 16.70 -3.93 -13.53
CA GLY A 262 15.32 -4.44 -13.55
C GLY A 262 14.43 -3.84 -12.45
N TYR A 263 15.03 -3.27 -11.41
CA TYR A 263 14.29 -2.64 -10.31
C TYR A 263 13.55 -1.37 -10.74
N GLY A 264 14.20 -0.56 -11.57
CA GLY A 264 13.63 0.61 -12.25
C GLY A 264 13.22 1.75 -11.32
N ASP A 265 11.98 2.20 -11.52
CA ASP A 265 11.29 3.37 -10.99
C ASP A 265 11.43 3.74 -9.49
N ARG A 266 11.59 2.68 -8.70
CA ARG A 266 10.93 2.59 -7.39
C ARG A 266 11.80 3.13 -6.27
N PRO A 267 11.20 3.54 -5.13
CA PRO A 267 11.91 3.99 -3.95
C PRO A 267 13.01 3.01 -3.51
N LEU A 268 14.25 3.50 -3.49
CA LEU A 268 15.43 2.75 -3.05
C LEU A 268 16.13 3.47 -1.90
N PHE A 269 16.28 2.80 -0.77
CA PHE A 269 17.05 3.28 0.36
C PHE A 269 18.32 2.45 0.51
N ILE A 270 19.47 3.09 0.68
CA ILE A 270 20.77 2.43 0.81
C ILE A 270 21.48 2.99 2.03
N ALA A 271 21.90 2.14 2.94
CA ALA A 271 22.74 2.53 4.06
C ALA A 271 23.95 1.61 4.22
N ALA A 272 25.11 2.17 4.53
CA ALA A 272 26.32 1.40 4.86
C ALA A 272 27.18 2.14 5.91
N SER A 273 27.96 1.39 6.70
CA SER A 273 28.95 1.98 7.60
C SER A 273 30.21 2.35 6.82
N THR A 274 30.82 3.51 7.06
CA THR A 274 32.04 3.96 6.37
C THR A 274 33.25 3.10 6.69
N GLU A 275 33.26 2.41 7.84
CA GLU A 275 34.30 1.44 8.20
C GLU A 275 34.14 0.09 7.47
N ASP A 276 32.92 -0.22 7.03
CA ASP A 276 32.61 -1.36 6.16
C ASP A 276 32.91 -0.98 4.71
N THR A 277 34.21 -0.88 4.43
CA THR A 277 34.73 -0.27 3.20
C THR A 277 34.16 -0.87 1.91
N TYR A 278 33.97 -2.19 1.86
CA TYR A 278 33.42 -2.86 0.67
C TYR A 278 31.95 -2.51 0.46
N ALA A 279 31.12 -2.59 1.52
CA ALA A 279 29.71 -2.27 1.40
C ALA A 279 29.49 -0.76 1.18
N ALA A 280 30.30 0.10 1.80
CA ALA A 280 30.25 1.55 1.59
C ALA A 280 30.64 1.95 0.17
N ALA A 281 31.62 1.27 -0.45
CA ALA A 281 31.94 1.47 -1.86
C ALA A 281 30.75 1.03 -2.74
N SER A 282 30.30 -0.22 -2.54
CA SER A 282 29.17 -0.78 -3.29
C SER A 282 27.89 0.06 -3.17
N ALA A 283 27.61 0.60 -1.97
CA ALA A 283 26.47 1.47 -1.72
C ALA A 283 26.54 2.78 -2.52
N ARG A 284 27.74 3.36 -2.68
CA ARG A 284 27.94 4.54 -3.54
C ARG A 284 27.72 4.21 -5.00
N ASP A 285 28.20 3.06 -5.45
CA ASP A 285 28.10 2.64 -6.85
C ASP A 285 26.66 2.25 -7.25
N LEU A 286 25.88 1.72 -6.29
CA LEU A 286 24.45 1.41 -6.47
C LEU A 286 23.54 2.64 -6.36
N ALA A 287 24.00 3.71 -5.71
CA ALA A 287 23.20 4.89 -5.51
C ALA A 287 23.03 5.66 -6.83
N GLY A 288 21.79 6.03 -7.13
CA GLY A 288 21.43 6.92 -8.24
C GLY A 288 20.61 8.11 -7.76
N ASP A 289 20.23 8.99 -8.69
CA ASP A 289 19.56 10.28 -8.41
C ASP A 289 18.25 10.17 -7.61
N ARG A 290 17.61 9.00 -7.61
CA ARG A 290 16.36 8.74 -6.87
C ARG A 290 16.50 7.82 -5.66
N SER A 291 17.72 7.40 -5.36
CA SER A 291 17.99 6.63 -4.15
C SER A 291 18.28 7.56 -2.98
N ILE A 292 17.91 7.16 -1.77
CA ILE A 292 18.47 7.75 -0.56
C ILE A 292 19.74 6.96 -0.23
N LEU A 293 20.88 7.64 -0.14
CA LEU A 293 22.14 7.07 0.33
C LEU A 293 22.51 7.66 1.69
N LEU A 294 22.65 6.80 2.69
CA LEU A 294 23.07 7.16 4.04
C LEU A 294 24.35 6.41 4.44
N LEU A 295 25.47 7.11 4.50
CA LEU A 295 26.72 6.58 5.00
C LEU A 295 26.91 7.01 6.45
N LEU A 296 27.04 6.03 7.35
CA LEU A 296 27.16 6.25 8.79
C LEU A 296 28.56 5.85 9.27
N ASP A 297 29.09 6.49 10.30
CA ASP A 297 30.41 6.13 10.84
C ASP A 297 30.30 5.22 12.06
N GLY A 298 31.15 4.20 12.14
CA GLY A 298 31.25 3.30 13.29
C GLY A 298 30.00 2.45 13.60
N GLN A 299 29.22 2.06 12.58
CA GLN A 299 27.94 1.36 12.76
C GLN A 299 27.97 -0.15 12.46
N GLY A 300 29.13 -0.73 12.17
CA GLY A 300 29.27 -2.15 11.86
C GLY A 300 28.66 -2.54 10.51
N HIS A 301 28.16 -3.77 10.40
CA HIS A 301 27.70 -4.37 9.14
C HIS A 301 26.25 -4.86 9.22
N GLY A 302 25.46 -4.59 8.18
CA GLY A 302 24.12 -5.13 8.00
C GLY A 302 23.16 -4.74 9.13
N VAL A 303 22.55 -5.74 9.78
CA VAL A 303 21.55 -5.53 10.85
C VAL A 303 22.15 -4.81 12.06
N GLN A 304 23.46 -4.94 12.30
CA GLN A 304 24.16 -4.28 13.41
C GLN A 304 24.03 -2.75 13.34
N MET A 305 23.87 -2.21 12.12
CA MET A 305 23.68 -0.79 11.88
C MET A 305 22.35 -0.25 12.43
N LEU A 306 21.40 -1.09 12.86
CA LEU A 306 20.14 -0.65 13.46
C LEU A 306 20.22 -0.44 14.98
N GLY A 307 21.43 -0.26 15.51
CA GLY A 307 21.66 0.07 16.91
C GLY A 307 20.91 1.34 17.35
N LYS A 308 20.35 1.31 18.57
CA LYS A 308 19.43 2.33 19.12
C LYS A 308 19.97 3.76 19.20
N THR A 309 21.26 4.00 18.96
CA THR A 309 21.92 5.30 19.22
C THR A 309 22.29 6.07 17.96
N ASN A 310 22.08 5.51 16.77
CA ASN A 310 22.55 6.12 15.51
C ASN A 310 21.47 6.75 14.64
N GLY A 311 20.18 6.56 14.98
CA GLY A 311 19.06 7.15 14.25
C GLY A 311 18.67 6.44 12.94
N LEU A 312 19.37 5.36 12.54
CA LEU A 312 19.11 4.69 11.26
C LEU A 312 17.71 4.08 11.21
N ALA A 313 17.28 3.44 12.31
CA ALA A 313 15.96 2.81 12.38
C ALA A 313 14.84 3.84 12.22
N GLU A 314 14.98 5.01 12.84
CA GLU A 314 14.05 6.13 12.76
C GLU A 314 14.00 6.74 11.36
N VAL A 315 15.15 6.95 10.73
CA VAL A 315 15.22 7.43 9.34
C VAL A 315 14.59 6.44 8.38
N LEU A 316 14.84 5.15 8.56
CA LEU A 316 14.28 4.10 7.72
C LEU A 316 12.76 3.98 7.89
N LEU A 317 12.24 4.10 9.11
CA LEU A 317 10.81 4.17 9.38
C LEU A 317 10.14 5.38 8.74
N ALA A 318 10.78 6.56 8.82
CA ALA A 318 10.28 7.77 8.18
C ALA A 318 10.24 7.59 6.65
N TRP A 319 11.31 7.06 6.06
CA TRP A 319 11.36 6.78 4.62
C TRP A 319 10.24 5.83 4.17
N LEU A 320 9.98 4.75 4.92
CA LEU A 320 8.88 3.83 4.62
C LEU A 320 7.51 4.53 4.64
N GLY A 321 7.29 5.43 5.62
CA GLY A 321 6.03 6.16 5.76
C GLY A 321 5.77 7.21 4.68
N ASP A 322 6.82 7.68 4.01
CA ASP A 322 6.72 8.67 2.92
C ASP A 322 6.39 8.04 1.55
N GLN A 323 6.44 6.69 1.42
CA GLN A 323 6.14 5.98 0.17
C GLN A 323 4.67 5.57 0.11
#